data_AF-A0A357AXT2-F1
#
_entry.id   AF-A0A357AXT2-F1
#
_cell.length_a   1.000
_cell.length_b   1.000
_cell.length_c   1.000
_cell.angle_alpha   90.00
_cell.angle_beta   90.00
_cell.angle_gamma   90.00
#
_symmetry.space_group_name_H-M   'P 1'
#
loop_
_entity.id
_entity.type
_entity.pdbx_description
1 polymer ?
#
loop_
_entity_poly.entity_id
_entity_poly.type
_entity_poly.pdbx_seq_one_letter_code
_entity_poly.pdbx_strand_id
1 'polypeptide(L)'
;MTLARIISGDAAVSYRLLQFINSAFFSRPFKIGSIPQAVSTLGQRPLRHWLMAVILSDLSPTPQAKEICTSSVQRAKFLENLSTRAKSAPRSPDSMFMLGLLSRLDILLGTNMDRVLSG
;
A
#
# COMPACT_ATOMS: atom_id res chain seq x y z
N MET A 1 -3.47 3.04 18.83
CA MET A 1 -2.15 3.57 19.28
C MET A 1 -0.95 2.80 18.71
N THR A 2 -1.04 1.50 18.44
CA THR A 2 0.11 0.67 18.06
C THR A 2 0.78 1.05 16.74
N LEU A 3 0.00 1.31 15.68
CA LEU A 3 0.55 1.54 14.33
C LEU A 3 1.33 2.86 14.21
N ALA A 4 0.86 3.92 14.87
CA ALA A 4 1.59 5.19 14.92
C ALA A 4 2.95 5.03 15.60
N ARG A 5 3.03 4.24 16.68
CA ARG A 5 4.30 3.97 17.37
C ARG A 5 5.26 3.16 16.51
N ILE A 6 4.75 2.17 15.77
CA ILE A 6 5.56 1.38 14.83
C ILE A 6 6.11 2.28 13.73
N ILE A 7 5.26 3.09 13.09
CA ILE A 7 5.68 4.00 12.02
C ILE A 7 6.68 5.04 12.54
N SER A 8 6.43 5.64 13.71
CA SER A 8 7.36 6.58 14.33
C SER A 8 8.73 5.99 14.64
N GLY A 9 8.85 4.66 14.76
CA GLY A 9 10.12 3.97 14.97
C GLY A 9 10.98 3.87 13.70
N ASP A 10 10.40 4.10 12.51
CA ASP A 10 11.09 4.08 11.23
C ASP A 10 11.07 5.48 10.59
N ALA A 11 12.25 6.11 10.51
CA ALA A 11 12.37 7.46 10.00
C ALA A 11 12.00 7.58 8.50
N ALA A 12 12.31 6.56 7.69
CA ALA A 12 12.04 6.56 6.26
C ALA A 12 10.54 6.45 5.99
N VAL A 13 9.85 5.51 6.66
CA VAL A 13 8.39 5.36 6.57
C VAL A 13 7.68 6.58 7.14
N SER A 14 8.16 7.12 8.25
CA SER A 14 7.62 8.36 8.85
C SER A 14 7.67 9.54 7.88
N TYR A 15 8.82 9.78 7.24
CA TYR A 15 8.99 10.83 6.24
C TYR A 15 8.05 10.62 5.04
N ARG A 16 7.99 9.41 4.50
CA ARG A 16 7.10 9.08 3.36
C ARG A 16 5.62 9.26 3.72
N LEU A 17 5.21 8.95 4.95
CA LEU A 17 3.83 9.17 5.40
C LEU A 17 3.49 10.67 5.43
N LEU A 18 4.39 11.48 5.99
CA LEU A 18 4.21 12.94 6.04
C LEU A 18 4.20 13.55 4.63
N GLN A 19 5.05 13.07 3.72
CA GLN A 19 5.03 13.50 2.33
C GLN A 19 3.72 13.12 1.62
N PHE A 20 3.24 11.88 1.85
CA PHE A 20 1.99 11.39 1.27
C PHE A 20 0.78 12.19 1.76
N ILE A 21 0.63 12.38 3.07
CA ILE A 21 -0.55 13.05 3.64
C ILE A 21 -0.60 14.55 3.31
N ASN A 22 0.56 15.16 3.04
CA ASN A 22 0.70 16.56 2.62
C ASN A 22 0.76 16.74 1.10
N SER A 23 0.57 15.67 0.32
CA SER A 23 0.52 15.76 -1.14
C SER A 23 -0.76 16.46 -1.63
N ALA A 24 -0.72 16.94 -2.89
CA ALA A 24 -1.87 17.59 -3.53
C ALA A 24 -3.15 16.73 -3.53
N PHE A 25 -3.00 15.40 -3.44
CA PHE A 25 -4.11 14.45 -3.35
C PHE A 25 -5.07 14.77 -2.19
N PHE A 26 -4.54 15.23 -1.05
CA PHE A 26 -5.37 15.56 0.11
C PHE A 26 -5.82 17.02 0.16
N SER A 27 -5.34 17.89 -0.75
CA SER A 27 -5.74 19.29 -0.91
C SER A 27 -5.95 20.04 0.43
N ARG A 28 -4.96 19.95 1.33
CA ARG A 28 -5.10 20.48 2.69
C ARG A 28 -4.66 21.94 2.79
N PRO A 29 -5.37 22.77 3.57
CA PRO A 29 -4.96 24.15 3.84
C PRO A 29 -3.74 24.24 4.75
N PHE A 30 -3.48 23.21 5.58
CA PHE A 30 -2.37 23.18 6.54
C PHE A 30 -1.58 21.87 6.42
N LYS A 31 -0.26 21.96 6.66
CA LYS A 31 0.64 20.79 6.68
C LYS A 31 0.53 20.04 8.01
N ILE A 32 0.44 18.71 7.93
CA ILE A 32 0.52 17.80 9.08
C ILE A 32 2.00 17.57 9.41
N GLY A 33 2.37 17.81 10.67
CA GLY A 33 3.74 17.70 11.16
C GLY A 33 4.01 16.53 12.11
N SER A 34 3.00 15.74 12.48
CA SER A 34 3.18 14.62 13.42
C SER A 34 2.59 13.31 12.90
N ILE A 35 3.30 12.21 13.18
CA ILE A 35 2.86 10.86 12.81
C ILE A 35 1.52 10.48 13.46
N PRO A 36 1.28 10.72 14.77
CA PRO A 36 -0.03 10.41 15.36
C PRO A 36 -1.18 11.14 14.67
N GLN A 37 -1.00 12.42 14.32
CA GLN A 37 -2.00 13.20 13.59
C GLN A 37 -2.19 12.65 12.17
N ALA A 38 -1.12 12.31 11.45
CA ALA A 38 -1.20 11.73 10.11
C ALA A 38 -1.97 10.40 10.12
N VAL A 39 -1.66 9.51 11.08
CA VAL A 39 -2.34 8.21 11.26
C VAL A 39 -3.81 8.39 11.60
N SER A 40 -4.15 9.30 12.51
CA SER A 40 -5.53 9.59 12.87
C SER A 40 -6.33 10.17 11.70
N THR A 41 -5.66 10.98 10.88
CA THR A 41 -6.28 11.66 9.73
C THR A 41 -6.51 10.72 8.56
N LEU A 42 -5.57 9.80 8.29
CA LEU A 42 -5.69 8.82 7.19
C LEU A 42 -6.61 7.65 7.54
N GLY A 43 -6.67 7.27 8.82
CA GLY A 43 -7.39 6.09 9.28
C GLY A 43 -6.60 4.80 9.07
N GLN A 44 -6.96 3.75 9.82
CA GLN A 44 -6.17 2.51 9.90
C GLN A 44 -6.13 1.73 8.59
N ARG A 45 -7.27 1.58 7.91
CA ARG A 45 -7.37 0.75 6.70
C ARG A 45 -6.62 1.36 5.50
N PRO A 46 -6.82 2.65 5.15
CA PRO A 46 -6.03 3.29 4.07
C PRO A 46 -4.54 3.35 4.40
N LEU A 47 -4.18 3.55 5.67
CA LEU A 47 -2.79 3.54 6.12
C LEU A 47 -2.12 2.18 5.91
N ARG A 48 -2.82 1.08 6.22
CA ARG A 48 -2.31 -0.28 5.97
C ARG A 48 -2.07 -0.52 4.47
N HIS A 49 -3.01 -0.12 3.62
CA HIS A 49 -2.87 -0.26 2.16
C HIS A 49 -1.73 0.59 1.60
N TRP A 50 -1.60 1.83 2.08
CA TRP A 50 -0.48 2.70 1.72
C TRP A 50 0.86 2.08 2.14
N LEU A 51 0.96 1.59 3.37
CA LEU A 51 2.20 0.98 3.89
C LEU A 51 2.59 -0.26 3.07
N MET A 52 1.64 -1.12 2.73
CA MET A 52 1.90 -2.29 1.88
C MET A 52 2.42 -1.89 0.49
N ALA A 53 1.82 -0.86 -0.14
CA ALA A 53 2.27 -0.37 -1.44
C ALA A 53 3.67 0.27 -1.37
N VAL A 54 3.95 0.98 -0.26
CA VAL A 54 5.26 1.56 0.05
C VAL A 54 6.33 0.47 0.18
N ILE A 55 6.06 -0.60 0.91
CA ILE A 55 7.00 -1.73 1.06
C ILE A 55 7.20 -2.44 -0.28
N LEU A 56 6.13 -2.65 -1.05
CA LEU A 56 6.23 -3.28 -2.37
C LEU A 56 7.12 -2.48 -3.32
N SER A 57 7.05 -1.14 -3.29
CA SER A 57 7.89 -0.29 -4.13
C SER A 57 9.38 -0.38 -3.80
N ASP A 58 9.73 -0.86 -2.62
CA ASP A 58 11.11 -0.95 -2.15
C ASP A 58 11.76 -2.29 -2.58
N LEU A 59 10.98 -3.27 -3.05
CA LEU A 59 11.48 -4.59 -3.47
C LEU A 59 12.31 -4.54 -4.76
N SER A 60 12.12 -3.53 -5.62
CA SER A 60 12.89 -3.38 -6.84
C SER A 60 13.01 -1.90 -7.22
N PRO A 61 14.23 -1.31 -7.19
CA PRO A 61 14.43 0.11 -7.45
C PRO A 61 14.55 0.45 -8.95
N THR A 62 14.18 -0.47 -9.85
CA THR A 62 14.32 -0.23 -11.30
C THR A 62 13.20 0.70 -11.82
N PRO A 63 13.43 1.45 -12.91
CA PRO A 63 12.37 2.26 -13.53
C PRO A 63 11.13 1.43 -13.92
N GLN A 64 11.35 0.19 -14.37
CA GLN A 64 10.29 -0.75 -14.74
C GLN A 64 9.46 -1.18 -13.51
N ALA A 65 10.10 -1.33 -12.34
CA ALA A 65 9.42 -1.70 -11.11
C ALA A 65 8.38 -0.66 -10.68
N LYS A 66 8.58 0.62 -11.00
CA LYS A 66 7.60 1.69 -10.71
C LYS A 66 6.28 1.46 -11.46
N GLU A 67 6.34 1.11 -12.73
CA GLU A 67 5.16 0.81 -13.54
C GLU A 67 4.48 -0.48 -13.06
N ILE A 68 5.27 -1.51 -12.73
CA ILE A 68 4.75 -2.77 -12.17
C ILE A 68 4.04 -2.53 -10.83
N CYS A 69 4.62 -1.73 -9.94
CA CYS A 69 3.99 -1.36 -8.67
C CYS A 69 2.70 -0.57 -8.89
N THR A 70 2.71 0.38 -9.84
CA THR A 70 1.52 1.16 -10.19
C THR A 70 0.40 0.25 -10.69
N SER A 71 0.70 -0.66 -11.62
CA SER A 71 -0.26 -1.65 -12.13
C SER A 71 -0.78 -2.58 -11.02
N SER A 72 0.09 -2.97 -10.10
CA SER A 72 -0.28 -3.82 -8.95
C SER A 72 -1.24 -3.12 -8.00
N VAL A 73 -1.00 -1.83 -7.69
CA VAL A 73 -1.93 -1.02 -6.87
C VAL A 73 -3.28 -0.80 -7.58
N GLN A 74 -3.28 -0.60 -8.91
CA GLN A 74 -4.51 -0.51 -9.69
C GLN A 74 -5.33 -1.80 -9.58
N ARG A 75 -4.68 -2.97 -9.74
CA ARG A 75 -5.32 -4.28 -9.57
C ARG A 75 -5.82 -4.49 -8.15
N ALA A 76 -5.05 -4.07 -7.14
CA ALA A 76 -5.44 -4.10 -5.73
C ALA A 76 -6.77 -3.34 -5.50
N LYS A 77 -6.84 -2.08 -5.94
CA LYS A 77 -8.05 -1.26 -5.81
C LYS A 77 -9.23 -1.82 -6.62
N PHE A 78 -8.97 -2.34 -7.82
CA PHE A 78 -10.00 -2.97 -8.64
C PHE A 78 -10.63 -4.17 -7.93
N LEU A 79 -9.81 -5.09 -7.43
CA LEU A 79 -10.28 -6.30 -6.74
C LEU A 79 -10.95 -5.98 -5.39
N GLU A 80 -10.42 -5.02 -4.63
CA GLU A 80 -11.06 -4.51 -3.42
C GLU A 80 -12.47 -3.98 -3.71
N ASN A 81 -12.60 -3.14 -4.74
CA ASN A 81 -13.87 -2.54 -5.12
C ASN A 81 -14.85 -3.60 -5.64
N LEU A 82 -14.36 -4.57 -6.42
CA LEU A 82 -15.18 -5.67 -6.93
C LEU A 82 -15.70 -6.53 -5.79
N SER A 83 -14.85 -6.90 -4.82
CA SER A 83 -15.24 -7.65 -3.62
C SER A 83 -16.28 -6.91 -2.78
N THR A 84 -16.16 -5.59 -2.67
CA THR A 84 -17.12 -4.76 -1.93
C THR A 84 -18.51 -4.72 -2.60
N ARG A 85 -18.58 -4.85 -3.93
CA ARG A 85 -19.83 -4.73 -4.71
C ARG A 85 -20.44 -6.08 -5.09
N ALA A 86 -19.67 -7.16 -5.02
CA ALA A 86 -20.14 -8.49 -5.38
C ALA A 86 -21.14 -9.02 -4.34
N LYS A 87 -22.23 -9.64 -4.80
CA LYS A 87 -23.21 -10.31 -3.91
C LYS A 87 -22.59 -11.45 -3.11
N SER A 88 -21.59 -12.12 -3.68
CA SER A 88 -20.85 -13.21 -3.03
C SER A 88 -19.39 -13.12 -3.43
N ALA A 89 -18.61 -12.33 -2.70
CA ALA A 89 -17.17 -12.27 -2.87
C ALA A 89 -16.50 -13.49 -2.22
N PRO A 90 -15.47 -14.08 -2.85
CA PRO A 90 -14.78 -15.25 -2.30
C PRO A 90 -13.97 -14.92 -1.04
N ARG A 91 -13.55 -13.66 -0.87
CA ARG A 91 -12.75 -13.14 0.25
C ARG A 91 -13.10 -11.69 0.55
N SER A 92 -12.68 -11.21 1.72
CA SER A 92 -12.89 -9.83 2.16
C SER A 92 -12.22 -8.81 1.21
N PRO A 93 -12.70 -7.56 1.16
CA PRO A 93 -12.09 -6.51 0.35
C PRO A 93 -10.61 -6.30 0.66
N ASP A 94 -10.23 -6.40 1.93
CA ASP A 94 -8.84 -6.29 2.39
C ASP A 94 -7.94 -7.42 1.86
N SER A 95 -8.45 -8.67 1.84
CA SER A 95 -7.75 -9.80 1.23
C SER A 95 -7.63 -9.65 -0.28
N MET A 96 -8.68 -9.13 -0.93
CA MET A 96 -8.71 -8.92 -2.37
C MET A 96 -7.81 -7.77 -2.81
N PHE A 97 -7.67 -6.72 -1.98
CA PHE A 97 -6.65 -5.69 -2.14
C PHE A 97 -5.25 -6.31 -2.13
N MET A 98 -4.95 -7.10 -1.11
CA MET A 98 -3.64 -7.75 -0.97
C MET A 98 -3.34 -8.68 -2.15
N LEU A 99 -4.33 -9.47 -2.59
CA LEU A 99 -4.20 -10.32 -3.78
C LEU A 99 -3.82 -9.51 -5.02
N GLY A 100 -4.48 -8.38 -5.28
CA GLY A 100 -4.15 -7.53 -6.42
C GLY A 100 -2.78 -6.89 -6.30
N LEU A 101 -2.41 -6.46 -5.09
CA LEU A 101 -1.12 -5.81 -4.82
C LEU A 101 0.06 -6.76 -5.03
N LEU A 102 -0.08 -8.03 -4.65
CA LEU A 102 0.98 -9.05 -4.77
C LEU A 102 0.90 -9.83 -6.10
N SER A 103 -0.03 -9.47 -6.99
CA SER A 103 -0.27 -10.24 -8.23
C SER A 103 0.85 -10.17 -9.27
N ARG A 104 1.89 -9.35 -9.05
CA ARG A 104 3.09 -9.20 -9.90
C ARG A 104 4.39 -9.39 -9.11
N LEU A 105 4.31 -10.08 -7.97
CA LEU A 105 5.47 -10.27 -7.08
C LEU A 105 6.59 -11.06 -7.75
N ASP A 106 6.24 -12.02 -8.59
CA ASP A 106 7.14 -12.78 -9.46
C ASP A 106 8.03 -11.87 -10.32
N ILE A 107 7.42 -10.88 -10.99
CA ILE A 107 8.15 -9.93 -11.82
C ILE A 107 9.07 -9.05 -10.97
N LEU A 108 8.58 -8.56 -9.82
CA LEU A 108 9.38 -7.72 -8.92
C LEU A 108 10.58 -8.46 -8.33
N LEU A 109 10.44 -9.76 -8.06
CA LEU A 109 11.50 -10.62 -7.54
C LEU A 109 12.37 -11.27 -8.64
N GLY A 110 12.07 -11.03 -9.92
CA GLY A 110 12.83 -11.59 -11.04
C GLY A 110 12.77 -13.12 -11.13
N THR A 111 11.66 -13.73 -10.71
CA THR A 111 11.46 -15.18 -10.69
C THR A 111 10.06 -15.55 -11.22
N ASN A 112 9.73 -16.83 -11.27
CA ASN A 112 8.37 -17.28 -11.63
C ASN A 112 7.47 -17.34 -10.38
N MET A 113 6.17 -17.07 -10.55
CA MET A 113 5.19 -17.10 -9.46
C MET A 113 5.16 -18.44 -8.71
N ASP A 114 5.34 -19.57 -9.39
CA ASP A 114 5.40 -20.88 -8.73
C ASP A 114 6.56 -20.95 -7.72
N ARG A 115 7.72 -20.36 -8.07
CA ARG A 115 8.86 -20.26 -7.16
C ARG A 115 8.62 -19.28 -6.00
N VAL A 116 7.86 -18.21 -6.24
CA VAL A 116 7.45 -17.28 -5.18
C VAL A 116 6.56 -17.98 -4.15
N LEU A 117 5.62 -18.80 -4.61
CA LEU A 117 4.66 -19.49 -3.76
C LEU A 117 5.25 -20.72 -3.07
N SER A 118 6.33 -21.29 -3.61
CA SER A 118 7.05 -22.41 -3.00
C SER A 118 8.06 -22.00 -1.93
N GLY A 119 8.15 -20.71 -1.60
CA GLY A 119 9.09 -20.16 -0.61
C GLY A 119 8.97 -20.79 0.78
#